data_AF-A0A2D8M3P6-F1
#
_entry.id   AF-A0A2D8M3P6-F1
#
_cell.length_a   1.000
_cell.length_b   1.000
_cell.length_c   1.000
_cell.angle_alpha   90.00
_cell.angle_beta   90.00
_cell.angle_gamma   90.00
#
_symmetry.space_group_name_H-M   'P 1'
#
loop_
_entity.id
_entity.type
_entity.pdbx_description
1 polymer ?
#
loop_
_entity_poly.entity_id
_entity_poly.type
_entity_poly.pdbx_seq_one_letter_code
_entity_poly.pdbx_strand_id
1 'polypeptide(L)'
;FIESGESPKKFVSHLSQMEIAQGERKGEIIGYWGKKMLPQVFKWDDASRILIRSSLDEVEALSDGSAFIAQELGLQSVQVVLGESEQDQTGRSGGSMPLAPSIVYA
;
A
#
# COMPACT_ATOMS: atom_id res chain seq x y z
N PHE A 1 16.78 -0.31 -11.37
CA PHE A 1 17.06 -1.36 -10.36
C PHE A 1 16.36 -2.68 -10.69
N ILE A 2 15.02 -2.74 -10.74
CA ILE A 2 14.33 -3.97 -11.17
C ILE A 2 14.49 -4.20 -12.69
N GLU A 3 14.38 -3.14 -13.48
CA GLU A 3 14.57 -3.19 -14.95
C GLU A 3 16.03 -3.46 -15.36
N SER A 4 17.00 -3.27 -14.46
CA SER A 4 18.41 -3.59 -14.68
C SER A 4 18.77 -5.05 -14.32
N GLY A 5 17.80 -5.87 -13.90
CA GLY A 5 18.02 -7.28 -13.55
C GLY A 5 18.77 -7.51 -12.24
N GLU A 6 18.93 -6.48 -11.41
CA GLU A 6 19.64 -6.61 -10.15
C GLU A 6 18.82 -7.33 -9.08
N SER A 7 19.51 -8.08 -8.21
CA SER A 7 18.85 -8.85 -7.16
C SER A 7 18.07 -7.95 -6.20
N PRO A 8 16.81 -8.27 -5.88
CA PRO A 8 16.01 -7.53 -4.91
C PRO A 8 16.66 -7.45 -3.52
N LYS A 9 17.49 -8.46 -3.18
CA LYS A 9 18.25 -8.47 -1.92
C LYS A 9 19.25 -7.31 -1.82
N LYS A 10 19.72 -6.78 -2.95
CA LYS A 10 20.61 -5.60 -3.02
C LYS A 10 19.84 -4.29 -2.95
N PHE A 11 18.52 -4.30 -3.18
CA PHE A 11 17.70 -3.08 -3.20
C PHE A 11 17.72 -2.36 -1.85
N VAL A 12 17.71 -3.09 -0.73
CA VAL A 12 17.79 -2.48 0.61
C VAL A 12 19.09 -1.69 0.80
N SER A 13 20.21 -2.20 0.26
CA SER A 13 21.49 -1.48 0.27
C SER A 13 21.42 -0.21 -0.58
N HIS A 14 20.81 -0.27 -1.76
CA HIS A 14 20.61 0.91 -2.61
C HIS A 14 19.68 1.92 -1.93
N LEU A 15 18.58 1.47 -1.32
CA LEU A 15 17.64 2.31 -0.59
C LEU A 15 18.34 3.08 0.53
N SER A 16 19.28 2.44 1.23
CA SER A 16 20.06 3.07 2.31
C SER A 16 20.94 4.25 1.88
N GLN A 17 21.17 4.40 0.58
CA GLN A 17 21.93 5.49 -0.03
C GLN A 17 21.02 6.58 -0.62
N MET A 18 19.71 6.35 -0.73
CA MET A 18 18.75 7.34 -1.25
C MET A 18 18.46 8.41 -0.20
N GLU A 19 18.15 9.63 -0.64
CA GLU A 19 17.78 10.75 0.24
C GLU A 19 16.61 10.42 1.17
N ILE A 20 15.62 9.68 0.66
CA ILE A 20 14.45 9.26 1.44
C ILE A 20 14.81 8.41 2.66
N ALA A 21 15.95 7.72 2.66
CA ALA A 21 16.40 6.91 3.78
C ALA A 21 17.54 7.57 4.58
N GLN A 22 17.71 8.89 4.47
CA GLN A 22 18.60 9.66 5.32
C GLN A 22 17.80 10.36 6.43
N GLY A 23 18.44 10.58 7.58
CA GLY A 23 17.83 11.22 8.76
C GLY A 23 17.26 10.25 9.79
N GLU A 24 16.48 10.78 10.73
CA GLU A 24 16.03 10.05 11.93
C GLU A 24 15.12 8.85 11.61
N ARG A 25 14.35 8.94 10.51
CA ARG A 25 13.42 7.88 10.07
C ARG A 25 14.07 6.77 9.25
N LYS A 26 15.39 6.79 9.08
CA LYS A 26 16.13 5.78 8.27
C LYS A 26 15.80 4.35 8.67
N GLY A 27 15.78 4.04 9.97
CA GLY A 27 15.49 2.69 10.46
C GLY A 27 14.08 2.23 10.10
N GLU A 28 13.09 3.12 10.23
CA GLU A 28 11.70 2.86 9.87
C GLU A 28 11.54 2.61 8.37
N ILE A 29 12.13 3.46 7.55
CA ILE A 29 12.03 3.40 6.09
C ILE A 29 12.69 2.13 5.56
N ILE A 30 13.90 1.82 6.03
CA ILE A 30 14.61 0.59 5.66
C ILE A 30 13.84 -0.65 6.14
N GLY A 31 13.30 -0.63 7.35
CA GLY A 31 12.51 -1.73 7.91
C GLY A 31 11.20 -1.95 7.14
N TYR A 32 10.47 -0.88 6.83
CA TYR A 32 9.22 -0.91 6.08
C TYR A 32 9.45 -1.45 4.66
N TRP A 33 10.46 -0.94 3.96
CA TRP A 33 10.77 -1.40 2.62
C TRP A 33 11.23 -2.85 2.61
N GLY A 34 12.12 -3.24 3.51
CA GLY A 34 12.65 -4.60 3.56
C GLY A 34 11.58 -5.64 3.92
N LYS A 35 10.70 -5.35 4.86
CA LYS A 35 9.72 -6.33 5.38
C LYS A 35 8.37 -6.29 4.67
N LYS A 36 7.93 -5.14 4.16
CA LYS A 36 6.57 -4.97 3.62
C LYS A 36 6.56 -4.61 2.14
N MET A 37 7.16 -3.49 1.74
CA MET A 37 7.05 -3.03 0.34
C MET A 37 7.76 -3.95 -0.64
N LEU A 38 8.98 -4.38 -0.34
CA LEU A 38 9.77 -5.16 -1.28
C LEU A 38 9.06 -6.49 -1.63
N PRO A 39 8.57 -7.30 -0.67
CA PRO A 39 7.72 -8.45 -0.99
C PRO A 39 6.48 -8.09 -1.80
N GLN A 40 5.83 -6.96 -1.51
CA GLN A 40 4.61 -6.54 -2.20
C GLN A 40 4.87 -6.20 -3.68
N VAL A 41 5.99 -5.53 -3.98
CA VAL A 41 6.42 -5.23 -5.36
C VAL A 41 6.58 -6.49 -6.22
N PHE A 42 6.98 -7.62 -5.61
CA PHE A 42 7.07 -8.91 -6.31
C PHE A 42 5.75 -9.64 -6.45
N LYS A 43 4.73 -9.31 -5.65
CA LYS A 43 3.38 -9.89 -5.76
C LYS A 43 2.54 -9.22 -6.84
N TRP A 44 2.79 -7.93 -7.10
CA TRP A 44 2.08 -7.20 -8.15
C TRP A 44 2.42 -7.77 -9.52
N ASP A 45 1.40 -8.29 -10.19
CA ASP A 45 1.41 -8.66 -11.58
C ASP A 45 1.43 -7.41 -12.49
N ASP A 46 1.49 -7.64 -13.80
CA ASP A 46 1.59 -6.53 -14.76
C ASP A 46 0.37 -5.61 -14.70
N ALA A 47 -0.84 -6.16 -14.49
CA ALA A 47 -2.06 -5.38 -14.34
C ALA A 47 -2.03 -4.48 -13.10
N SER A 48 -1.63 -5.03 -11.95
CA SER A 48 -1.48 -4.27 -10.70
C SER A 48 -0.46 -3.15 -10.86
N ARG A 49 0.66 -3.41 -11.55
CA ARG A 49 1.69 -2.41 -11.81
C ARG A 49 1.20 -1.28 -12.70
N ILE A 50 0.36 -1.58 -13.70
CA ILE A 50 -0.28 -0.57 -14.54
C ILE A 50 -1.18 0.33 -13.68
N LEU A 51 -2.03 -0.27 -12.83
CA LEU A 51 -2.91 0.48 -11.94
C LEU A 51 -2.13 1.37 -10.97
N ILE A 52 -1.08 0.85 -10.33
CA ILE A 52 -0.25 1.62 -9.38
C ILE A 52 0.49 2.77 -10.05
N ARG A 53 0.86 2.63 -11.33
CA ARG A 53 1.49 3.69 -12.12
C ARG A 53 0.47 4.65 -12.78
N SER A 54 -0.82 4.36 -12.66
CA SER A 54 -1.88 5.19 -13.21
C SER A 54 -2.23 6.35 -12.29
N SER A 55 -3.14 7.22 -12.73
CA SER A 55 -3.72 8.30 -11.92
C SER A 55 -5.02 7.87 -11.21
N LEU A 56 -5.25 6.57 -11.04
CA LEU A 56 -6.44 6.06 -10.36
C LEU A 56 -6.38 6.43 -8.87
N ASP A 57 -7.43 7.11 -8.39
CA ASP A 57 -7.66 7.29 -6.96
C ASP A 57 -8.39 6.05 -6.42
N GLU A 58 -7.67 5.22 -5.68
CA GLU A 58 -8.22 3.98 -5.09
C GLU A 58 -9.29 4.28 -4.03
N VAL A 59 -9.17 5.40 -3.29
CA VAL A 59 -10.15 5.77 -2.28
C VAL A 59 -11.45 6.18 -2.95
N GLU A 60 -11.38 7.03 -3.98
CA GLU A 60 -12.55 7.43 -4.78
C GLU A 60 -13.23 6.21 -5.41
N ALA A 61 -12.47 5.37 -6.11
CA ALA A 61 -13.00 4.20 -6.80
C ALA A 61 -13.70 3.21 -5.85
N LEU A 62 -13.13 2.95 -4.67
CA LEU A 62 -13.76 2.08 -3.66
C LEU A 62 -14.95 2.77 -2.97
N SER A 63 -14.90 4.09 -2.78
CA SER A 63 -16.00 4.85 -2.18
C SER A 63 -17.23 4.83 -3.09
N ASP A 64 -17.05 5.02 -4.39
CA ASP A 64 -18.11 4.93 -5.39
C ASP A 64 -18.75 3.53 -5.44
N GLY A 65 -17.93 2.49 -5.28
CA GLY A 65 -18.38 1.10 -5.25
C GLY A 65 -18.93 0.62 -3.90
N SER A 66 -18.86 1.43 -2.85
CA SER A 66 -19.12 0.98 -1.47
C SER A 66 -20.54 0.43 -1.26
N ALA A 67 -21.55 1.04 -1.87
CA ALA A 67 -22.94 0.59 -1.78
C ALA A 67 -23.14 -0.80 -2.44
N PHE A 68 -22.51 -1.00 -3.59
CA PHE A 68 -22.53 -2.30 -4.28
C PHE A 68 -21.84 -3.38 -3.44
N ILE A 69 -20.65 -3.08 -2.90
CA ILE A 69 -19.91 -4.02 -2.03
C ILE A 69 -20.72 -4.36 -0.78
N ALA A 70 -21.34 -3.37 -0.14
CA ALA A 70 -22.18 -3.58 1.03
C ALA A 70 -23.36 -4.50 0.71
N GLN A 71 -24.05 -4.28 -0.41
CA GLN A 71 -25.16 -5.11 -0.85
C GLN A 71 -24.73 -6.56 -1.13
N GLU A 72 -23.67 -6.78 -1.91
CA GLU A 72 -23.20 -8.11 -2.29
C GLU A 72 -22.69 -8.92 -1.09
N LEU A 73 -22.07 -8.25 -0.12
CA LEU A 73 -21.56 -8.89 1.10
C LEU A 73 -22.60 -8.95 2.23
N GLY A 74 -23.81 -8.42 2.03
CA GLY A 74 -24.86 -8.37 3.05
C GLY A 74 -24.50 -7.51 4.28
N LEU A 75 -23.67 -6.48 4.09
CA LEU A 75 -23.27 -5.55 5.12
C LEU A 75 -24.23 -4.35 5.18
N GLN A 76 -24.36 -3.75 6.36
CA GLN A 76 -25.16 -2.52 6.51
C GLN A 76 -24.56 -1.34 5.73
N SER A 77 -23.24 -1.20 5.79
CA SER A 77 -22.51 -0.16 5.06
C SER A 77 -21.04 -0.55 4.94
N VAL A 78 -20.36 0.04 3.96
CA VAL A 78 -18.90 -0.02 3.80
C VAL A 78 -18.39 1.41 3.81
N GLN A 79 -17.39 1.70 4.63
CA GLN A 79 -16.72 3.00 4.68
C GLN A 79 -15.27 2.84 4.26
N VAL A 80 -14.85 3.66 3.31
CA VAL A 80 -13.46 3.68 2.82
C VAL A 80 -12.76 4.85 3.50
N VAL A 81 -11.61 4.57 4.09
CA VAL A 81 -10.83 5.56 4.84
C VAL A 81 -9.40 5.55 4.33
N LEU A 82 -8.85 6.75 4.09
CA LEU A 82 -7.46 6.90 3.73
C LEU A 82 -6.59 6.60 4.97
N GLY A 83 -5.65 5.66 4.84
CA GLY A 83 -4.75 5.29 5.92
C GLY A 83 -3.85 6.46 6.35
N GLU A 84 -3.52 6.52 7.63
CA GLU A 84 -2.72 7.60 8.25
C GLU A 84 -3.35 9.01 8.15
N SER A 85 -4.61 9.12 7.71
CA SER A 85 -5.38 10.36 7.79
C SER A 85 -5.99 10.57 9.18
N GLU A 86 -6.49 11.78 9.47
CA GLU A 86 -7.23 12.07 10.70
C GLU A 86 -8.50 11.21 10.85
N GLN A 87 -9.01 10.67 9.74
CA GLN A 87 -10.19 9.81 9.73
C GLN A 87 -9.87 8.36 10.08
N ASP A 88 -8.58 7.97 10.04
CA ASP A 88 -8.14 6.62 10.40
C ASP A 88 -8.11 6.41 11.91
N GLN A 89 -9.28 6.10 12.46
CA GLN A 89 -9.45 5.70 13.85
C GLN A 89 -9.34 4.18 14.04
N THR A 90 -9.02 3.45 12.97
CA THR A 90 -9.06 1.97 12.96
C THR A 90 -7.80 1.36 13.59
N GLY A 91 -6.68 2.10 13.59
CA GLY A 91 -5.37 1.60 14.00
C GLY A 91 -4.83 0.49 13.09
N ARG A 92 -5.40 0.30 11.89
CA ARG A 92 -5.06 -0.79 10.96
C ARG A 92 -4.41 -0.31 9.66
N SER A 93 -4.23 1.00 9.45
CA SER A 93 -3.51 1.54 8.28
C SER A 93 -2.10 1.00 8.12
N GLY A 94 -1.40 0.71 9.22
CA GLY A 94 -0.05 0.15 9.13
C GLY A 94 0.01 -1.19 8.36
N GLY A 95 -1.11 -1.90 8.20
CA GLY A 95 -1.21 -3.15 7.44
C GLY A 95 -1.63 -2.98 5.97
N SER A 96 -2.15 -1.83 5.56
CA SER A 96 -2.64 -1.62 4.19
C SER A 96 -1.51 -1.33 3.22
N MET A 97 -1.75 -1.69 1.96
CA MET A 97 -0.89 -1.39 0.81
C MET A 97 -1.76 -1.00 -0.38
N PRO A 98 -1.22 -0.31 -1.39
CA PRO A 98 -1.92 -0.09 -2.65
C PRO A 98 -2.43 -1.41 -3.23
N LEU A 99 -3.71 -1.44 -3.62
CA LEU A 99 -4.42 -2.63 -4.11
C LEU A 99 -4.52 -3.78 -3.09
N ALA A 100 -4.25 -3.51 -1.80
CA ALA A 100 -4.41 -4.44 -0.69
C ALA A 100 -4.83 -3.68 0.58
N PRO A 101 -6.08 -3.16 0.62
CA PRO A 101 -6.60 -2.45 1.77
C PRO A 101 -6.76 -3.39 2.98
N SER A 102 -6.67 -2.81 4.18
CA SER A 102 -7.00 -3.52 5.42
C SER A 102 -8.50 -3.40 5.70
N ILE A 103 -9.16 -4.52 5.99
CA ILE A 103 -10.60 -4.57 6.29
C ILE A 103 -10.79 -4.68 7.80
N VAL A 104 -11.67 -3.84 8.34
CA VAL A 104 -12.05 -3.82 9.76
C VAL A 104 -13.56 -3.96 9.88
N TYR A 105 -14.01 -4.84 10.76
CA TYR A 105 -15.41 -5.01 11.12
C TYR A 105 -15.68 -4.32 12.45
N ALA A 106 -16.77 -3.55 12.53
CA ALA A 106 -17.21 -2.81 13.70
C ALA A 106 -18.70 -3.05 13.95
#